data_AF-A0A2N3VD41-F1
#
_entry.id   AF-A0A2N3VD41-F1
#
_cell.length_a   1.000
_cell.length_b   1.000
_cell.length_c   1.000
_cell.angle_alpha   90.00
_cell.angle_beta   90.00
_cell.angle_gamma   90.00
#
_symmetry.space_group_name_H-M   'P 1'
#
loop_
_entity.id
_entity.type
_entity.pdbx_description
1 polymer ?
#
loop_
_entity_poly.entity_id
_entity_poly.type
_entity_poly.pdbx_seq_one_letter_code
_entity_poly.pdbx_strand_id
1 'polypeptide(L)'
;MGDQDGIDFNGASTGDDYCVLPDGRVPFWVMLTVGDDAHCVTPWHTHQAPLILSAAVIGRDCTIPAGEAIGREFTAAGGRGEPLHDFRLVHDPRL
;
A
#
# COMPACT_ATOMS: atom_id res chain seq x y z
N MET A 1 27.09 3.88 -12.44
CA MET A 1 25.70 4.31 -12.72
C MET A 1 24.84 3.72 -11.63
N GLY A 2 24.38 4.53 -10.68
CA GLY A 2 23.39 4.09 -9.70
C GLY A 2 22.03 4.46 -10.25
N ASP A 3 21.24 3.48 -10.67
CA ASP A 3 19.81 3.64 -10.92
C ASP A 3 19.16 4.08 -9.60
N GLN A 4 18.94 5.38 -9.48
CA GLN A 4 17.98 5.89 -8.53
C GLN A 4 16.61 5.58 -9.16
N ASP A 5 16.02 4.45 -8.78
CA ASP A 5 14.58 4.21 -8.89
C ASP A 5 13.85 5.24 -8.02
N GLY A 6 13.89 6.50 -8.46
CA GLY A 6 13.11 7.57 -7.88
C GLY A 6 11.65 7.20 -8.11
N ILE A 7 10.85 7.27 -7.04
CA ILE A 7 9.39 7.11 -7.12
C ILE A 7 8.90 8.02 -8.25
N ASP A 8 8.43 7.42 -9.36
CA ASP A 8 7.90 8.17 -10.49
C ASP A 8 6.49 8.65 -10.15
N PHE A 9 6.42 9.83 -9.53
CA PHE A 9 5.15 10.50 -9.23
C PHE A 9 4.36 10.92 -10.48
N ASN A 10 4.94 10.80 -11.69
CA ASN A 10 4.34 11.23 -12.96
C ASN A 10 3.97 10.07 -13.91
N GLY A 11 4.20 8.81 -13.53
CA GLY A 11 3.69 7.64 -14.24
C GLY A 11 2.16 7.53 -14.16
N ALA A 12 1.55 6.56 -14.85
CA ALA A 12 0.15 6.20 -14.59
C ALA A 12 0.01 5.98 -13.08
N SER A 13 -0.80 6.79 -12.40
CA SER A 13 -0.69 6.91 -10.94
C SER A 13 -1.11 5.59 -10.30
N THR A 14 -0.16 4.92 -9.64
CA THR A 14 -0.37 3.62 -9.01
C THR A 14 -1.58 3.69 -8.07
N GLY A 15 -2.62 2.93 -8.39
CA GLY A 15 -3.83 2.82 -7.59
C GLY A 15 -5.04 3.61 -8.09
N ASP A 16 -4.94 4.35 -9.20
CA ASP A 16 -6.09 5.03 -9.81
C ASP A 16 -7.14 4.07 -10.41
N ASP A 17 -6.75 2.83 -10.73
CA ASP A 17 -7.58 1.80 -11.35
C ASP A 17 -7.89 0.61 -10.43
N TYR A 18 -7.53 0.71 -9.15
CA TYR A 18 -7.74 -0.36 -8.18
C TYR A 18 -9.21 -0.73 -8.01
N CYS A 19 -9.49 -2.02 -8.16
CA CYS A 19 -10.76 -2.64 -7.84
C CYS A 19 -10.56 -3.70 -6.77
N VAL A 20 -11.58 -3.96 -5.94
CA VAL A 20 -11.58 -5.09 -5.02
C VAL A 20 -11.37 -6.38 -5.82
N LEU A 21 -10.44 -7.22 -5.37
CA LEU A 21 -10.07 -8.45 -6.04
C LEU A 21 -11.20 -9.50 -5.95
N PRO A 22 -11.26 -10.49 -6.86
CA PRO A 22 -12.31 -11.52 -6.84
C PRO A 22 -12.37 -12.36 -5.56
N ASP A 23 -11.26 -12.45 -4.81
CA ASP A 23 -11.17 -13.11 -3.51
C ASP A 23 -11.63 -12.23 -2.34
N GLY A 24 -12.12 -11.01 -2.64
CA GLY A 24 -12.59 -10.03 -1.66
C GLY A 24 -11.49 -9.18 -1.05
N ARG A 25 -10.22 -9.34 -1.45
CA ARG A 25 -9.13 -8.53 -0.91
C ARG A 25 -9.05 -7.16 -1.56
N VAL A 26 -8.62 -6.18 -0.77
CA VAL A 26 -8.50 -4.78 -1.17
C VAL A 26 -7.06 -4.51 -1.56
N PRO A 27 -6.75 -4.21 -2.84
CA PRO A 27 -5.42 -3.78 -3.21
C PRO A 27 -5.18 -2.35 -2.71
N PHE A 28 -3.96 -2.05 -2.29
CA PHE A 28 -3.57 -0.70 -1.94
C PHE A 28 -2.07 -0.47 -2.15
N TRP A 29 -1.72 0.78 -2.39
CA TRP A 29 -0.34 1.22 -2.57
C TRP A 29 0.03 2.22 -1.48
N VAL A 30 1.21 2.08 -0.88
CA VAL A 30 1.71 3.05 0.10
C VAL A 30 2.48 4.14 -0.63
N MET A 31 1.83 5.29 -0.84
CA MET A 31 2.41 6.44 -1.54
C MET A 31 3.54 7.09 -0.73
N LEU A 32 3.39 7.14 0.59
CA LEU A 32 4.17 7.99 1.49
C LEU A 32 4.08 7.43 2.91
N THR A 33 5.16 7.56 3.68
CA THR A 33 5.15 7.36 5.13
C THR A 33 5.63 8.60 5.88
N VAL A 34 4.94 8.98 6.96
CA VAL A 34 5.32 10.08 7.86
C VAL A 34 5.24 9.57 9.30
N GLY A 35 6.38 9.32 9.94
CA GLY A 35 6.39 8.65 11.24
C GLY A 35 5.84 7.22 11.10
N ASP A 36 4.76 6.91 11.82
CA ASP A 36 4.04 5.62 11.68
C ASP A 36 2.89 5.68 10.67
N ASP A 37 2.58 6.85 10.11
CA ASP A 37 1.43 7.00 9.21
C ASP A 37 1.82 6.59 7.79
N ALA A 38 1.19 5.55 7.27
CA ALA A 38 1.25 5.14 5.87
C ALA A 38 0.06 5.73 5.11
N HIS A 39 0.33 6.57 4.12
CA HIS A 39 -0.67 7.16 3.24
C HIS A 39 -0.92 6.23 2.06
N CYS A 40 -2.09 5.62 2.05
CA CYS A 40 -2.44 4.54 1.15
C CYS A 40 -3.49 4.94 0.12
N VAL A 41 -3.21 4.60 -1.14
CA VAL A 41 -4.18 4.65 -2.24
C VAL A 41 -4.90 3.32 -2.30
N THR A 42 -6.22 3.34 -2.38
CA THR A 42 -7.10 2.17 -2.36
C THR A 42 -8.19 2.36 -3.43
N PRO A 43 -9.04 1.35 -3.74
CA PRO A 43 -10.21 1.53 -4.62
C PRO A 43 -11.15 2.69 -4.24
N TRP A 44 -11.07 3.21 -3.01
CA TRP A 44 -11.95 4.27 -2.51
C TRP A 44 -11.23 5.55 -2.11
N HIS A 45 -9.90 5.57 -2.12
CA HIS A 45 -9.07 6.64 -1.59
C HIS A 45 -7.94 6.93 -2.57
N THR A 46 -7.87 8.15 -3.09
CA THR A 46 -6.88 8.58 -4.09
C THR A 46 -5.71 9.32 -3.45
N HIS A 47 -4.71 9.69 -4.24
CA HIS A 47 -3.55 10.49 -3.81
C HIS A 47 -3.92 11.80 -3.09
N GLN A 48 -5.09 12.39 -3.41
CA GLN A 48 -5.57 13.64 -2.81
C GLN A 48 -6.26 13.44 -1.45
N ALA A 49 -6.78 12.24 -1.21
CA ALA A 49 -7.48 11.88 0.02
C ALA A 49 -7.14 10.43 0.41
N PRO A 50 -5.87 10.17 0.79
CA PRO A 50 -5.40 8.82 1.06
C PRO A 50 -6.00 8.26 2.35
N LEU A 51 -6.12 6.94 2.42
CA LEU A 51 -6.39 6.25 3.67
C LEU A 51 -5.11 6.23 4.51
N ILE A 52 -5.21 6.55 5.80
CA ILE A 52 -4.06 6.48 6.71
C ILE A 52 -4.10 5.15 7.46
N LEU A 53 -3.04 4.36 7.31
CA LEU A 53 -2.82 3.09 8.01
C LEU A 53 -1.53 3.16 8.84
N SER A 54 -1.33 2.22 9.77
CA SER A 54 -0.07 2.12 10.51
C SER A 54 0.99 1.36 9.71
N ALA A 55 2.11 2.04 9.42
CA ALA A 55 3.27 1.45 8.76
C ALA A 55 3.88 0.31 9.60
N ALA A 56 3.90 0.44 10.93
CA ALA A 56 4.36 -0.62 11.83
C ALA A 56 3.50 -1.88 11.74
N VAL A 57 2.17 -1.74 11.65
CA VAL A 57 1.26 -2.89 11.51
C VAL A 57 1.45 -3.56 10.14
N ILE A 58 1.52 -2.78 9.06
CA ILE A 58 1.79 -3.31 7.71
C ILE A 58 3.11 -4.08 7.69
N GLY A 59 4.17 -3.46 8.23
CA GLY A 59 5.50 -4.07 8.29
C GLY A 59 5.50 -5.37 9.08
N ARG A 60 4.85 -5.39 10.25
CA ARG A 60 4.72 -6.60 11.07
C ARG A 60 4.02 -7.73 10.33
N ASP A 61 2.85 -7.46 9.74
CA ASP A 61 2.05 -8.49 9.06
C ASP A 61 2.78 -9.03 7.82
N CYS A 62 3.52 -8.16 7.11
CA CYS A 62 4.32 -8.55 5.94
C CYS A 62 5.74 -9.02 6.30
N THR A 63 6.13 -9.03 7.57
CA THR A 63 7.52 -9.33 8.01
C THR A 63 8.56 -8.49 7.24
N ILE A 64 8.35 -7.18 7.16
CA ILE A 64 9.28 -6.18 6.60
C ILE A 64 9.41 -5.00 7.58
N PRO A 65 10.51 -4.25 7.57
CA PRO A 65 10.61 -2.99 8.31
C PRO A 65 9.53 -1.99 7.87
N ALA A 66 8.98 -1.22 8.82
CA ALA A 66 7.92 -0.25 8.54
C ALA A 66 8.30 0.78 7.45
N GLY A 67 9.56 1.24 7.48
CA GLY A 67 10.10 2.18 6.49
C GLY A 67 10.24 1.61 5.09
N GLU A 68 10.18 0.28 4.92
CA GLU A 68 10.19 -0.39 3.62
C GLU A 68 8.77 -0.57 3.05
N ALA A 69 7.72 -0.11 3.75
CA ALA A 69 6.36 -0.16 3.20
C ALA A 69 6.16 0.85 2.06
N ILE A 70 6.84 2.00 2.10
CA ILE A 70 6.71 3.06 1.10
C ILE A 70 7.05 2.58 -0.32
N GLY A 71 6.23 2.99 -1.28
CA GLY A 71 6.39 2.64 -2.69
C GLY A 71 5.91 1.23 -3.04
N ARG A 72 5.41 0.44 -2.09
CA ARG A 72 5.02 -0.97 -2.33
C ARG A 72 3.52 -1.15 -2.38
N GLU A 73 3.10 -2.19 -3.10
CA GLU A 73 1.70 -2.61 -3.24
C GLU A 73 1.39 -3.79 -2.32
N PHE A 74 0.21 -3.74 -1.73
CA PHE A 74 -0.28 -4.68 -0.75
C PHE A 74 -1.72 -5.06 -1.05
N THR A 75 -2.17 -6.13 -0.41
CA THR A 75 -3.58 -6.47 -0.30
C THR A 75 -3.98 -6.60 1.16
N ALA A 76 -5.19 -6.17 1.50
CA ALA A 76 -5.77 -6.31 2.83
C ALA A 76 -7.09 -7.08 2.79
N ALA A 77 -7.46 -7.65 3.93
CA ALA A 77 -8.86 -8.00 4.22
C ALA A 77 -9.60 -6.79 4.79
N GLY A 78 -10.93 -6.85 4.81
CA GLY A 78 -11.82 -5.75 5.18
C GLY A 78 -12.52 -5.12 3.97
N GLY A 79 -13.08 -3.93 4.14
CA GLY A 79 -13.93 -3.32 3.12
C GLY A 79 -14.15 -1.83 3.30
N ARG A 80 -14.97 -1.24 2.42
CA ARG A 80 -15.31 0.18 2.49
C ARG A 80 -16.08 0.46 3.79
N GLY A 81 -15.46 1.20 4.70
CA GLY A 81 -16.03 1.53 6.01
C GLY A 81 -15.68 0.54 7.12
N GLU A 82 -14.85 -0.48 6.83
CA GLU A 82 -14.29 -1.41 7.80
C GLU A 82 -12.77 -1.18 7.92
N PRO A 83 -12.17 -1.41 9.10
CA PRO A 83 -10.72 -1.36 9.24
C PRO A 83 -10.04 -2.39 8.34
N LEU A 84 -9.04 -1.97 7.57
CA LEU A 84 -8.20 -2.90 6.80
C LEU A 84 -7.21 -3.62 7.72
N HIS A 85 -6.98 -4.91 7.46
CA HIS A 85 -6.11 -5.77 8.26
C HIS A 85 -5.58 -6.97 7.44
N ASP A 86 -4.80 -7.87 8.06
CA ASP A 86 -4.20 -9.05 7.41
C ASP A 86 -3.40 -8.65 6.16
N PHE A 87 -2.45 -7.72 6.31
CA PHE A 87 -1.74 -7.14 5.17
C PHE A 87 -0.81 -8.16 4.51
N ARG A 88 -0.81 -8.19 3.17
CA ARG A 88 0.05 -9.06 2.37
C ARG A 88 0.69 -8.28 1.24
N LEU A 89 1.97 -8.51 1.01
CA LEU A 89 2.72 -7.89 -0.07
C LEU A 89 2.34 -8.53 -1.41
N VAL A 90 2.05 -7.73 -2.44
CA VAL A 90 1.68 -8.22 -3.78
C VAL A 90 2.88 -8.86 -4.47
N HIS A 91 4.02 -8.18 -4.43
CA HIS A 91 5.29 -8.65 -5.01
C HIS A 91 6.25 -9.07 -3.90
N ASP A 92 5.97 -10.21 -3.27
CA ASP A 92 6.85 -10.79 -2.27
C ASP A 92 7.94 -11.65 -2.93
N PRO A 93 9.23 -11.24 -2.90
CA PRO A 93 10.31 -12.02 -3.50
C PRO A 93 10.62 -13.32 -2.77
N ARG A 94 9.97 -13.59 -1.63
CA ARG A 94 10.13 -14.81 -0.83
C ARG A 94 9.22 -15.95 -1.29
N LEU A 95 8.26 -15.67 -2.17
CA LEU A 95 7.27 -16.62 -2.69
C LEU A 95 7.58 -17.03 -4.14
#